data_AF-A0A7V7MY38-F1
#
_entry.id   AF-A0A7V7MY38-F1
#
_cell.length_a   1.000
_cell.length_b   1.000
_cell.length_c   1.000
_cell.angle_alpha   90.00
_cell.angle_beta   90.00
_cell.angle_gamma   90.00
#
_symmetry.space_group_name_H-M   'P 1'
#
loop_
_entity.id
_entity.type
_entity.pdbx_description
1 polymer ?
#
loop_
_entity_poly.entity_id
_entity_poly.type
_entity_poly.pdbx_seq_one_letter_code
_entity_poly.pdbx_strand_id
1 'polypeptide(L)' 'MPRLLSGSALVEDTRETIDTWRDHYNRVRPHRSIGRKPPAVFAQQVA' A
#
# COMPACT_ATOMS: atom_id res chain seq x y z
N MET A 1 -28.43 -18.47 -4.02
CA MET A 1 -28.49 -17.15 -4.68
C MET A 1 -27.26 -16.36 -4.27
N PRO A 2 -26.29 -16.07 -5.17
CA PRO A 2 -25.17 -15.23 -4.78
C PRO A 2 -25.68 -13.79 -4.66
N ARG A 3 -25.54 -13.21 -3.47
CA ARG A 3 -25.84 -11.80 -3.23
C ARG A 3 -24.78 -10.98 -3.95
N LEU A 4 -25.17 -10.22 -4.97
CA LEU A 4 -24.29 -9.24 -5.59
C LEU A 4 -23.90 -8.22 -4.52
N LEU A 5 -22.62 -8.14 -4.22
CA LEU A 5 -22.08 -7.12 -3.32
C LEU A 5 -22.39 -5.76 -3.93
N SER A 6 -23.07 -4.88 -3.19
CA SER A 6 -23.38 -3.52 -3.64
C SER A 6 -22.10 -2.79 -4.02
N GLY A 7 -22.14 -1.98 -5.08
CA GLY A 7 -20.95 -1.31 -5.63
C GLY A 7 -20.14 -0.48 -4.64
N SER A 8 -20.74 -0.02 -3.53
CA SER A 8 -20.03 0.63 -2.43
C SER A 8 -19.06 -0.30 -1.70
N ALA A 9 -19.47 -1.54 -1.42
CA ALA A 9 -18.66 -2.52 -0.72
C ALA A 9 -17.41 -2.92 -1.52
N LEU A 10 -17.51 -2.98 -2.86
CA LEU A 10 -16.36 -3.24 -3.74
C LEU A 10 -15.35 -2.07 -3.70
N VAL A 11 -15.84 -0.83 -3.66
CA VAL A 11 -14.98 0.36 -3.61
C VAL A 11 -14.28 0.46 -2.26
N GLU A 12 -14.96 0.10 -1.17
CA GLU A 12 -14.37 0.03 0.17
C GLU A 12 -13.27 -1.03 0.25
N ASP A 13 -13.54 -2.26 -0.21
CA ASP A 13 -12.55 -3.34 -0.31
C ASP A 13 -11.34 -2.96 -1.19
N THR A 14 -11.60 -2.30 -2.32
CA THR A 14 -10.54 -1.82 -3.20
C THR A 14 -9.66 -0.78 -2.51
N ARG A 15 -10.26 0.16 -1.75
CA ARG A 15 -9.51 1.17 -0.99
C ARG A 15 -8.65 0.53 0.09
N GLU A 16 -9.20 -0.42 0.85
CA GLU A 16 -8.47 -1.15 1.88
C GLU A 16 -7.29 -1.93 1.29
N THR A 17 -7.52 -2.61 0.17
CA THR A 17 -6.48 -3.35 -0.55
C THR A 17 -5.35 -2.41 -0.98
N ILE A 18 -5.69 -1.26 -1.58
CA ILE A 18 -4.69 -0.28 -2.02
C ILE A 18 -3.91 0.28 -0.84
N ASP A 19 -4.58 0.63 0.26
CA ASP A 19 -3.91 1.20 1.43
C ASP A 19 -2.95 0.20 2.08
N THR A 20 -3.39 -1.06 2.22
CA THR A 20 -2.57 -2.15 2.73
C THR A 20 -1.30 -2.34 1.88
N TRP A 21 -1.46 -2.38 0.55
CA TRP A 21 -0.32 -2.48 -0.37
C TRP A 21 0.60 -1.26 -0.28
N ARG A 22 0.05 -0.06 -0.17
CA ARG A 22 0.80 1.18 -0.06
C ARG A 22 1.62 1.23 1.22
N ASP A 23 1.05 0.83 2.36
CA ASP A 23 1.78 0.75 3.63
C ASP A 23 2.95 -0.24 3.51
N HIS A 24 2.65 -1.47 3.06
CA HIS A 24 3.66 -2.51 2.92
C HIS A 24 4.80 -2.09 1.96
N TYR A 25 4.47 -1.49 0.81
CA TYR A 25 5.47 -1.00 -0.14
C TYR A 25 6.37 0.06 0.50
N ASN A 26 5.79 1.02 1.22
CA ASN A 26 6.54 2.14 1.79
C ASN A 26 7.37 1.76 3.03
N ARG A 27 6.93 0.78 3.80
CA ARG A 27 7.56 0.44 5.09
C ARG A 27 8.39 -0.83 5.09
N VAL A 28 8.05 -1.80 4.25
CA VAL A 28 8.66 -3.14 4.30
C VAL A 28 9.61 -3.36 3.13
N ARG A 29 9.24 -2.93 1.92
CA ARG A 29 9.96 -3.33 0.71
C ARG A 29 11.28 -2.56 0.52
N PRO A 30 12.46 -3.22 0.50
CA PRO A 30 13.72 -2.55 0.25
C PRO A 30 13.95 -2.33 -1.26
N HIS A 31 14.44 -1.13 -1.63
CA HIS A 31 14.70 -0.77 -3.03
C HIS A 31 16.17 -0.46 -3.30
N ARG A 32 16.75 -1.09 -4.32
CA ARG A 32 18.19 -0.91 -4.66
C ARG A 32 18.56 0.52 -5.06
N SER A 33 17.67 1.23 -5.78
CA SER A 33 17.92 2.60 -6.26
C SER A 33 18.14 3.62 -5.13
N ILE A 34 17.61 3.34 -3.95
CA ILE A 34 17.75 4.19 -2.75
C ILE A 34 18.61 3.51 -1.68
N GLY A 35 19.49 2.58 -2.04
CA GLY A 35 20.43 1.97 -1.09
C GLY A 35 19.85 0.79 -0.29
N ARG A 36 18.90 0.03 -0.88
CA ARG A 36 18.26 -1.15 -0.28
C ARG A 36 17.50 -0.88 1.03
N LYS A 37 16.94 0.32 1.18
CA LYS A 37 16.02 0.67 2.29
C LYS A 37 14.59 0.85 1.80
N PRO A 38 13.58 0.74 2.69
CA PRO A 38 12.21 1.11 2.36
C PRO A 38 12.06 2.61 2.06
N PRO A 39 11.07 2.99 1.23
CA PRO A 39 10.84 4.39 0.87
C PRO A 39 10.63 5.31 2.07
N ALA A 40 9.90 4.87 3.10
CA ALA A 40 9.65 5.66 4.31
C ALA A 40 10.95 5.96 5.10
N VAL A 41 11.90 5.02 5.10
CA VAL A 41 13.22 5.24 5.74
C VAL A 41 14.03 6.23 4.93
N PHE A 42 14.02 6.12 3.60
CA PHE A 42 14.69 7.10 2.74
C PHE A 42 14.12 8.51 2.92
N ALA A 43 12.79 8.65 2.92
CA ALA A 43 12.11 9.94 3.09
C ALA A 43 12.52 10.64 4.40
N GLN A 44 12.60 9.91 5.51
CA GLN A 44 13.05 10.45 6.79
C GLN A 44 14.50 10.95 6.77
N GLN A 45 15.35 10.41 5.90
CA GLN A 45 16.77 10.78 5.82
C GLN A 45 17.03 11.98 4.90
N VAL A 46 16.05 12.38 4.10
CA VAL A 46 16.17 13.50 3.13
C VAL A 46 15.20 14.64 3.43
N ALA A 47 14.47 14.55 4.55
CA ALA A 47 13.53 15.56 5.04
C ALA A 47 14.23 16.76 5.68
#